data_AF-A0A2N2EFK3-F1
#
_entry.id   AF-A0A2N2EFK3-F1
#
_cell.length_a   1.000
_cell.length_b   1.000
_cell.length_c   1.000
_cell.angle_alpha   90.00
_cell.angle_beta   90.00
_cell.angle_gamma   90.00
#
_symmetry.space_group_name_H-M   'P 1'
#
loop_
_entity.id
_entity.type
_entity.pdbx_description
1 polymer ?
#
loop_
_entity_poly.entity_id
_entity_poly.type
_entity_poly.pdbx_seq_one_letter_code
_entity_poly.pdbx_strand_id
1 'polypeptide(L)'
;MKEAELIKVIAQVVKKYVIDSIYVPAGVSNRHIHIEKEDFEILFGKGHELSKLKDLKQPGEFAAHETVTLISEKGSISKVRVLGPLRKQTQVELSLSDSFLLGVNKIPVRESGNIKDSEGIIVQGPAGEIEIKQGAIAAHRHIHMPQDFADIYGFKDKEIVSVKSEGIRSVTFNNVMLRVSNNYALEIHLDLDEANAALVKNGDLLKIVRHEGEANGYE
;
A
#
# COMPACT_ATOMS: atom_id res chain seq x y z
N MET A 1 30.53 -38.33 3.44
CA MET A 1 29.27 -37.95 2.77
C MET A 1 29.58 -37.78 1.29
N LYS A 2 28.78 -38.37 0.39
CA LYS A 2 28.96 -38.20 -1.06
C LYS A 2 28.55 -36.76 -1.43
N GLU A 3 29.16 -36.17 -2.45
CA GLU A 3 28.89 -34.79 -2.89
C GLU A 3 27.38 -34.49 -3.08
N ALA A 4 26.65 -35.42 -3.71
CA ALA A 4 25.20 -35.30 -3.91
C ALA A 4 24.40 -35.24 -2.59
N GLU A 5 24.85 -35.95 -1.56
CA GLU A 5 24.20 -35.97 -0.25
C GLU A 5 24.48 -34.66 0.50
N LEU A 6 25.70 -34.13 0.38
CA LEU A 6 26.06 -32.81 0.92
C LEU A 6 25.24 -31.69 0.25
N ILE A 7 25.11 -31.71 -1.08
CA ILE A 7 24.29 -30.73 -1.82
C ILE A 7 22.84 -30.77 -1.34
N LYS A 8 22.27 -31.97 -1.15
CA LYS A 8 20.89 -32.12 -0.67
C LYS A 8 20.71 -31.53 0.74
N VAL A 9 21.64 -31.80 1.65
CA VAL A 9 21.60 -31.25 3.02
C VAL A 9 21.72 -29.73 2.99
N ILE A 10 22.66 -29.18 2.21
CA ILE A 10 22.82 -27.73 2.04
C ILE A 10 21.54 -27.11 1.50
N ALA A 11 20.94 -27.69 0.45
CA ALA A 11 19.70 -27.19 -0.14
C ALA A 11 18.54 -27.18 0.88
N GLN A 12 18.42 -28.21 1.71
CA GLN A 12 17.40 -28.26 2.76
C GLN A 12 17.63 -27.21 3.85
N VAL A 13 18.88 -26.99 4.26
CA VAL A 13 19.24 -25.95 5.24
C VAL A 13 18.97 -24.56 4.65
N VAL A 14 19.39 -24.29 3.41
CA VAL A 14 19.11 -23.02 2.72
C VAL A 14 17.61 -22.81 2.57
N LYS A 15 16.85 -23.81 2.12
CA LYS A 15 15.38 -23.71 2.03
C LYS A 15 14.80 -23.34 3.39
N LYS A 16 15.12 -24.10 4.44
CA LYS A 16 14.51 -23.93 5.76
C LYS A 16 14.87 -22.61 6.45
N TYR A 17 16.13 -22.17 6.36
CA TYR A 17 16.64 -21.05 7.15
C TYR A 17 16.81 -19.75 6.36
N VAL A 18 16.76 -19.81 5.03
CA VAL A 18 16.90 -18.62 4.17
C VAL A 18 15.61 -18.37 3.39
N ILE A 19 15.07 -19.38 2.70
CA ILE A 19 13.90 -19.21 1.82
C ILE A 19 12.58 -19.23 2.58
N ASP A 20 12.44 -20.11 3.58
CA ASP A 20 11.21 -20.26 4.37
C ASP A 20 11.16 -19.29 5.56
N SER A 21 12.12 -18.37 5.67
CA SER A 21 12.28 -17.41 6.78
C SER A 21 12.40 -15.96 6.28
N ILE A 22 11.61 -15.62 5.25
CA ILE A 22 11.59 -14.28 4.67
C ILE A 22 10.55 -13.43 5.39
N TYR A 23 10.98 -12.26 5.89
CA TYR A 23 10.12 -11.31 6.58
C TYR A 23 10.11 -9.96 5.87
N VAL A 24 8.99 -9.26 5.97
CA VAL A 24 8.75 -7.93 5.42
C VAL A 24 8.19 -7.02 6.53
N PRO A 25 8.70 -5.79 6.70
CA PRO A 25 8.13 -4.85 7.66
C PRO A 25 6.79 -4.30 7.17
N ALA A 26 5.83 -4.13 8.08
CA ALA A 26 4.54 -3.52 7.79
C ALA A 26 4.61 -2.00 7.73
N GLY A 27 4.01 -1.44 6.67
CA GLY A 27 3.58 -0.06 6.53
C GLY A 27 2.05 -0.02 6.58
N VAL A 28 1.51 0.61 7.62
CA VAL A 28 0.06 0.76 7.83
C VAL A 28 -0.37 2.14 7.32
N SER A 29 -1.20 2.11 6.29
CA SER A 29 -1.72 3.30 5.63
C SER A 29 -3.08 3.67 6.22
N ASN A 30 -3.14 4.85 6.82
CA ASN A 30 -4.41 5.51 7.09
C ASN A 30 -4.90 6.20 5.81
N ARG A 31 -6.16 6.61 5.78
CA ARG A 31 -6.73 7.39 4.66
C ARG A 31 -5.88 8.60 4.29
N HIS A 32 -5.65 8.77 3.00
CA HIS A 32 -4.80 9.83 2.48
C HIS A 32 -5.13 10.14 1.02
N ILE A 33 -4.52 11.21 0.52
CA ILE A 33 -4.68 11.67 -0.85
C ILE A 33 -3.33 11.98 -1.49
N HIS A 34 -3.17 11.55 -2.73
CA HIS A 34 -2.16 12.06 -3.66
C HIS A 34 -2.84 13.07 -4.59
N ILE A 35 -2.19 14.19 -4.88
CA ILE A 35 -2.84 15.32 -5.58
C ILE A 35 -2.02 15.70 -6.82
N GLU A 36 -2.72 16.01 -7.91
CA GLU A 36 -2.14 16.66 -9.09
C GLU A 36 -1.84 18.15 -8.83
N LYS A 37 -0.92 18.74 -9.59
CA LYS A 37 -0.49 20.13 -9.35
C LYS A 37 -1.64 21.13 -9.47
N GLU A 38 -2.46 21.01 -10.49
CA GLU A 38 -3.59 21.90 -10.78
C GLU A 38 -4.62 21.86 -9.64
N ASP A 39 -4.95 20.65 -9.18
CA ASP A 39 -5.85 20.42 -8.05
C ASP A 39 -5.27 20.98 -6.75
N PHE A 40 -3.95 20.81 -6.53
CA PHE A 40 -3.28 21.35 -5.35
C PHE A 40 -3.34 22.88 -5.31
N GLU A 41 -3.12 23.56 -6.44
CA GLU A 41 -3.24 25.01 -6.53
C GLU A 41 -4.66 25.50 -6.25
N ILE A 42 -5.70 24.75 -6.61
CA ILE A 42 -7.10 25.09 -6.28
C ILE A 42 -7.36 24.90 -4.78
N LEU A 43 -6.91 23.78 -4.22
CA LEU A 43 -7.18 23.39 -2.84
C LEU A 43 -6.42 24.25 -1.83
N PHE A 44 -5.17 24.63 -2.13
CA PHE A 44 -4.26 25.31 -1.19
C PHE A 44 -3.85 26.71 -1.64
N GLY A 45 -4.12 27.10 -2.89
CA GLY A 45 -3.76 28.39 -3.46
C GLY A 45 -2.53 28.33 -4.37
N LYS A 46 -2.52 29.19 -5.39
CA LYS A 46 -1.40 29.28 -6.34
C LYS A 46 -0.09 29.65 -5.66
N GLY A 47 0.97 28.90 -5.97
CA GLY A 47 2.30 29.12 -5.42
C GLY A 47 2.51 28.55 -4.02
N HIS A 48 1.51 27.89 -3.42
CA HIS A 48 1.72 27.08 -2.22
C HIS A 48 2.56 25.85 -2.57
N GLU A 49 3.42 25.42 -1.65
CA GLU A 49 4.26 24.23 -1.80
C GLU A 49 3.96 23.24 -0.67
N LEU A 50 4.06 21.94 -0.96
CA LEU A 50 3.90 20.90 0.06
C LEU A 50 4.93 21.07 1.17
N SER A 51 4.45 21.20 2.40
CA SER A 51 5.33 21.26 3.57
C SER A 51 5.57 19.86 4.12
N LYS A 52 6.80 19.35 3.97
CA LYS A 52 7.15 18.00 4.43
C LYS A 52 7.04 17.89 5.96
N LEU A 53 6.19 16.97 6.43
CA LEU A 53 6.05 16.62 7.84
C LEU A 53 7.02 15.49 8.23
N LYS A 54 7.04 14.40 7.47
CA LYS A 54 7.97 13.27 7.67
C LYS A 54 8.14 12.46 6.39
N ASP A 55 9.33 11.91 6.20
CA ASP A 55 9.57 10.93 5.14
C ASP A 55 8.80 9.63 5.41
N LEU A 56 8.32 9.00 4.34
CA LEU A 56 7.81 7.64 4.37
C LEU A 56 8.95 6.66 4.09
N LYS A 57 8.67 5.37 4.24
CA LYS A 57 9.67 4.32 4.01
C LYS A 57 10.07 4.23 2.54
N GLN A 58 9.12 4.45 1.63
CA GLN A 58 9.40 4.46 0.20
C GLN A 58 10.22 5.69 -0.19
N PRO A 59 11.37 5.51 -0.89
CA PRO A 59 12.27 6.61 -1.23
C PRO A 59 11.58 7.77 -1.96
N GLY A 60 11.74 8.99 -1.42
CA GLY A 60 11.20 10.22 -2.01
C GLY A 60 9.75 10.53 -1.65
N GLU A 61 8.99 9.58 -1.13
CA GLU A 61 7.61 9.78 -0.67
C GLU A 61 7.60 10.35 0.76
N PHE A 62 6.65 11.24 1.06
CA PHE A 62 6.55 11.89 2.37
C PHE A 62 5.10 12.22 2.74
N ALA A 63 4.81 12.24 4.03
CA ALA A 63 3.58 12.85 4.53
C ALA A 63 3.79 14.37 4.63
N ALA A 64 2.84 15.16 4.14
CA ALA A 64 2.88 16.61 4.21
C ALA A 64 2.10 17.14 5.43
N HIS A 65 2.32 18.39 5.85
CA HIS A 65 1.53 19.03 6.92
C HIS A 65 0.08 19.29 6.49
N GLU A 66 -0.13 19.46 5.20
CA GLU A 66 -1.41 19.67 4.54
C GLU A 66 -2.37 18.50 4.80
N THR A 67 -3.63 18.87 5.00
CA THR A 67 -4.75 17.94 5.07
C THR A 67 -5.94 18.52 4.32
N VAL A 68 -6.78 17.65 3.77
CA VAL A 68 -8.05 17.99 3.12
C VAL A 68 -9.22 17.40 3.90
N THR A 69 -10.42 17.85 3.56
CA THR A 69 -11.69 17.21 3.94
C THR A 69 -12.26 16.52 2.71
N LEU A 70 -12.61 15.25 2.85
CA LEU A 70 -13.35 14.50 1.83
C LEU A 70 -14.84 14.60 2.13
N ILE A 71 -15.64 14.90 1.12
CA ILE A 71 -17.08 15.15 1.26
C ILE A 71 -17.84 14.31 0.24
N SER A 72 -18.95 13.75 0.67
CA SER A 72 -19.95 13.08 -0.15
C SER A 72 -21.36 13.53 0.27
N GLU A 73 -22.38 13.07 -0.45
CA GLU A 73 -23.77 13.32 -0.08
C GLU A 73 -24.16 12.80 1.31
N LYS A 74 -23.47 11.76 1.82
CA LYS A 74 -23.82 11.10 3.09
C LYS A 74 -22.97 11.52 4.27
N GLY A 75 -21.81 12.09 4.04
CA GLY A 75 -20.89 12.39 5.13
C GLY A 75 -19.63 13.11 4.69
N SER A 76 -18.77 13.37 5.67
CA SER A 76 -17.46 13.94 5.42
C SER A 76 -16.42 13.33 6.35
N ILE A 77 -15.17 13.28 5.87
CA ILE A 77 -14.02 12.89 6.66
C ILE A 77 -12.99 14.02 6.59
N SER A 78 -12.75 14.67 7.73
CA SER A 78 -11.77 15.74 7.84
C SER A 78 -10.37 15.22 8.17
N LYS A 79 -9.36 16.08 8.01
CA LYS A 79 -7.94 15.80 8.34
C LYS A 79 -7.35 14.61 7.57
N VAL A 80 -7.78 14.43 6.32
CA VAL A 80 -7.20 13.43 5.41
C VAL A 80 -5.84 13.92 4.94
N ARG A 81 -4.80 13.11 5.15
CA ARG A 81 -3.39 13.50 4.95
C ARG A 81 -3.06 13.62 3.47
N VAL A 82 -2.36 14.68 3.07
CA VAL A 82 -1.75 14.76 1.74
C VAL A 82 -0.39 14.06 1.75
N LEU A 83 -0.15 13.18 0.78
CA LEU A 83 1.14 12.55 0.55
C LEU A 83 1.83 13.18 -0.66
N GLY A 84 3.11 13.51 -0.48
CA GLY A 84 3.99 14.04 -1.50
C GLY A 84 4.97 12.98 -2.03
N PRO A 85 5.58 13.23 -3.20
CA PRO A 85 5.43 14.44 -4.01
C PRO A 85 4.08 14.50 -4.74
N LEU A 86 3.76 15.67 -5.31
CA LEU A 86 2.59 15.81 -6.19
C LEU A 86 2.71 14.83 -7.37
N ARG A 87 1.58 14.25 -7.77
CA ARG A 87 1.50 13.23 -8.82
C ARG A 87 0.87 13.81 -10.08
N LYS A 88 0.74 12.98 -11.12
CA LYS A 88 0.07 13.33 -12.38
C LYS A 88 -1.45 13.24 -12.31
N GLN A 89 -1.99 12.64 -11.26
CA GLN A 89 -3.41 12.39 -11.09
C GLN A 89 -3.74 12.41 -9.60
N THR A 90 -4.87 13.02 -9.26
CA THR A 90 -5.41 13.00 -7.91
C THR A 90 -6.03 11.63 -7.61
N GLN A 91 -5.66 11.03 -6.48
CA GLN A 91 -6.11 9.72 -6.03
C GLN A 91 -6.32 9.76 -4.52
N VAL A 92 -7.46 9.24 -4.08
CA VAL A 92 -7.83 9.12 -2.68
C VAL A 92 -7.81 7.65 -2.30
N GLU A 93 -7.04 7.32 -1.27
CA GLU A 93 -6.97 5.96 -0.71
C GLU A 93 -7.72 5.94 0.62
N LEU A 94 -8.72 5.07 0.70
CA LEU A 94 -9.64 4.91 1.82
C LEU A 94 -9.60 3.47 2.34
N SER A 95 -9.99 3.24 3.59
CA SER A 95 -10.36 1.88 4.01
C SER A 95 -11.79 1.56 3.58
N LEU A 96 -12.15 0.27 3.57
CA LEU A 96 -13.55 -0.11 3.31
C LEU A 96 -14.50 0.50 4.35
N SER A 97 -14.07 0.60 5.61
CA SER A 97 -14.85 1.27 6.67
C SER A 97 -15.10 2.74 6.38
N ASP A 98 -14.13 3.45 5.80
CA ASP A 98 -14.31 4.86 5.40
C ASP A 98 -15.36 5.02 4.31
N SER A 99 -15.44 4.06 3.39
CA SER A 99 -16.44 4.06 2.32
C SER A 99 -17.86 4.08 2.85
N PHE A 100 -18.13 3.40 3.98
CA PHE A 100 -19.44 3.42 4.63
C PHE A 100 -19.76 4.78 5.25
N LEU A 101 -18.78 5.44 5.87
CA LEU A 101 -18.93 6.78 6.46
C LEU A 101 -19.23 7.83 5.38
N LEU A 102 -18.56 7.72 4.24
CA LEU A 102 -18.79 8.58 3.08
C LEU A 102 -19.97 8.08 2.24
N GLY A 103 -20.60 6.95 2.55
CA GLY A 103 -21.69 6.42 1.74
C GLY A 103 -21.31 6.00 0.31
N VAL A 104 -20.01 5.85 0.03
CA VAL A 104 -19.41 5.45 -1.25
C VAL A 104 -19.24 3.93 -1.25
N ASN A 105 -20.32 3.20 -0.97
CA ASN A 105 -20.29 1.77 -0.60
C ASN A 105 -19.80 0.80 -1.70
N LYS A 106 -19.44 1.30 -2.89
CA LYS A 106 -18.97 0.50 -4.03
C LYS A 106 -17.50 0.75 -4.38
N ILE A 107 -16.76 1.44 -3.51
CA ILE A 107 -15.35 1.75 -3.75
C ILE A 107 -14.56 0.49 -4.13
N PRO A 108 -13.90 0.46 -5.30
CA PRO A 108 -13.21 -0.73 -5.74
C PRO A 108 -11.90 -0.90 -4.98
N VAL A 109 -11.56 -2.15 -4.67
CA VAL A 109 -10.21 -2.50 -4.19
C VAL A 109 -9.27 -2.51 -5.38
N ARG A 110 -8.26 -1.63 -5.40
CA ARG A 110 -7.37 -1.40 -6.55
C ARG A 110 -5.94 -1.14 -6.14
N GLU A 111 -5.03 -1.45 -7.07
CA GLU A 111 -3.64 -0.96 -6.98
C GLU A 111 -3.59 0.55 -7.21
N SER A 112 -2.68 1.23 -6.51
CA SER A 112 -2.42 2.66 -6.74
C SER A 112 -2.08 2.93 -8.20
N GLY A 113 -2.76 3.91 -8.80
CA GLY A 113 -2.68 4.26 -10.22
C GLY A 113 -3.78 3.62 -11.08
N ASN A 114 -4.47 2.58 -10.60
CA ASN A 114 -5.59 1.96 -11.30
C ASN A 114 -6.94 2.53 -10.82
N ILE A 115 -7.17 3.81 -11.13
CA ILE A 115 -8.35 4.57 -10.70
C ILE A 115 -9.48 4.62 -11.74
N LYS A 116 -9.32 3.94 -12.88
CA LYS A 116 -10.33 3.97 -13.94
C LYS A 116 -11.64 3.34 -13.45
N ASP A 117 -12.75 4.00 -13.75
CA ASP A 117 -14.11 3.59 -13.41
C ASP A 117 -14.34 3.47 -11.88
N SER A 118 -13.50 4.15 -11.09
CA SER A 118 -13.68 4.31 -9.65
C SER A 118 -14.60 5.48 -9.32
N GLU A 119 -15.12 5.52 -8.10
CA GLU A 119 -15.98 6.59 -7.63
C GLU A 119 -15.24 7.92 -7.51
N GLY A 120 -16.00 8.99 -7.75
CA GLY A 120 -15.61 10.36 -7.47
C GLY A 120 -15.86 10.76 -6.02
N ILE A 121 -15.28 11.89 -5.63
CA ILE A 121 -15.50 12.50 -4.32
C ILE A 121 -15.21 14.00 -4.36
N ILE A 122 -15.85 14.76 -3.48
CA ILE A 122 -15.51 16.17 -3.31
C ILE A 122 -14.33 16.27 -2.34
N VAL A 123 -13.32 17.04 -2.73
CA VAL A 123 -12.12 17.30 -1.93
C VAL A 123 -12.09 18.79 -1.62
N GLN A 124 -12.10 19.12 -0.34
CA GLN A 124 -12.06 20.50 0.15
C GLN A 124 -10.74 20.79 0.86
N GLY A 125 -10.03 21.81 0.39
CA GLY A 125 -8.85 22.38 0.99
C GLY A 125 -9.14 23.74 1.64
N PRO A 126 -8.13 24.40 2.22
CA PRO A 126 -8.30 25.70 2.88
C PRO A 126 -8.63 26.85 1.90
N ALA A 127 -8.24 26.76 0.64
CA ALA A 127 -8.40 27.83 -0.36
C ALA A 127 -9.51 27.55 -1.38
N GLY A 128 -10.01 26.32 -1.45
CA GLY A 128 -10.99 25.93 -2.46
C GLY A 128 -11.42 24.48 -2.33
N GLU A 129 -12.24 24.07 -3.30
CA GLU A 129 -12.83 22.74 -3.38
C GLU A 129 -12.80 22.27 -4.83
N ILE A 130 -12.60 20.98 -5.02
CA ILE A 130 -12.70 20.30 -6.32
C ILE A 130 -13.62 19.10 -6.20
N GLU A 131 -14.24 18.73 -7.30
CA GLU A 131 -14.93 17.46 -7.45
C GLU A 131 -14.12 16.59 -8.41
N ILE A 132 -13.54 15.50 -7.89
CA ILE A 132 -12.91 14.49 -8.76
C ILE A 132 -13.99 13.51 -9.22
N LYS A 133 -14.05 13.24 -10.52
CA LYS A 133 -15.05 12.33 -11.12
C LYS A 133 -14.74 10.85 -10.92
N GLN A 134 -13.46 10.54 -10.72
CA GLN A 134 -12.92 9.22 -10.39
C GLN A 134 -11.64 9.44 -9.58
N GLY A 135 -11.25 8.48 -8.76
CA GLY A 135 -10.00 8.54 -7.99
C GLY A 135 -10.09 7.99 -6.59
N ALA A 136 -11.29 7.72 -6.06
CA ALA A 136 -11.46 7.12 -4.75
C ALA A 136 -11.36 5.59 -4.86
N ILE A 137 -10.38 4.99 -4.20
CA ILE A 137 -10.17 3.53 -4.15
C ILE A 137 -9.95 3.05 -2.71
N ALA A 138 -10.23 1.76 -2.48
CA ALA A 138 -9.64 1.05 -1.35
C ALA A 138 -8.31 0.45 -1.81
N ALA A 139 -7.24 0.72 -1.07
CA ALA A 139 -5.90 0.29 -1.49
C ALA A 139 -5.79 -1.25 -1.44
N HIS A 140 -5.43 -1.87 -2.55
CA HIS A 140 -5.10 -3.30 -2.57
C HIS A 140 -3.73 -3.52 -1.93
N ARG A 141 -3.66 -4.45 -0.98
CA ARG A 141 -2.41 -4.81 -0.29
C ARG A 141 -1.33 -5.29 -1.25
N HIS A 142 -0.12 -4.80 -1.03
CA HIS A 142 1.03 -5.13 -1.87
C HIS A 142 2.32 -5.03 -1.07
N ILE A 143 3.39 -5.64 -1.59
CA ILE A 143 4.75 -5.48 -1.10
C ILE A 143 5.53 -4.67 -2.11
N HIS A 144 6.06 -3.53 -1.68
CA HIS A 144 7.17 -2.89 -2.38
C HIS A 144 8.44 -3.69 -2.08
N MET A 145 9.14 -4.12 -3.13
CA MET A 145 10.31 -4.98 -3.03
C MET A 145 11.47 -4.41 -3.85
N PRO A 146 12.66 -4.22 -3.25
CA PRO A 146 13.88 -3.91 -3.97
C PRO A 146 14.25 -5.02 -4.95
N GLN A 147 14.82 -4.66 -6.12
CA GLN A 147 15.21 -5.64 -7.15
C GLN A 147 16.27 -6.63 -6.64
N ASP A 148 17.26 -6.16 -5.88
CA ASP A 148 18.31 -7.01 -5.31
C ASP A 148 17.73 -8.04 -4.32
N PHE A 149 16.76 -7.63 -3.51
CA PHE A 149 16.01 -8.54 -2.64
C PHE A 149 15.23 -9.57 -3.46
N ALA A 150 14.52 -9.13 -4.51
CA ALA A 150 13.80 -10.03 -5.39
C ALA A 150 14.74 -11.06 -6.05
N ASP A 151 15.90 -10.64 -6.52
CA ASP A 151 16.89 -11.51 -7.18
C ASP A 151 17.49 -12.54 -6.21
N ILE A 152 17.85 -12.12 -4.99
CA ILE A 152 18.42 -13.01 -3.95
C ILE A 152 17.44 -14.11 -3.59
N TYR A 153 16.16 -13.77 -3.45
CA TYR A 153 15.13 -14.72 -3.01
C TYR A 153 14.41 -15.39 -4.20
N GLY A 154 14.60 -14.92 -5.42
CA GLY A 154 13.96 -15.45 -6.62
C GLY A 154 12.48 -15.07 -6.77
N PHE A 155 12.10 -13.88 -6.30
CA PHE A 155 10.77 -13.31 -6.53
C PHE A 155 10.71 -12.56 -7.87
N LYS A 156 9.51 -12.41 -8.43
CA LYS A 156 9.28 -11.65 -9.66
C LYS A 156 8.30 -10.49 -9.45
N ASP A 157 8.45 -9.45 -10.27
CA ASP A 157 7.43 -8.39 -10.34
C ASP A 157 6.07 -8.99 -10.70
N LYS A 158 5.03 -8.51 -10.02
CA LYS A 158 3.63 -8.97 -10.13
C LYS A 158 3.35 -10.41 -9.70
N GLU A 159 4.30 -11.06 -9.05
CA GLU A 159 4.03 -12.33 -8.39
C GLU A 159 3.06 -12.13 -7.23
N ILE A 160 2.19 -13.12 -7.03
CA ILE A 160 1.23 -13.13 -5.92
C ILE A 160 1.72 -14.07 -4.83
N VAL A 161 1.76 -13.58 -3.59
CA VAL A 161 2.17 -14.35 -2.41
C VAL A 161 1.13 -14.26 -1.29
N SER A 162 1.30 -15.10 -0.27
CA SER A 162 0.65 -14.92 1.03
C SER A 162 1.60 -14.28 2.03
N VAL A 163 1.05 -13.55 3.00
CA VAL A 163 1.82 -12.95 4.09
C VAL A 163 1.14 -13.23 5.42
N LYS A 164 1.88 -13.83 6.35
CA LYS A 164 1.37 -14.24 7.66
C LYS A 164 1.85 -13.28 8.75
N SER A 165 0.90 -12.77 9.53
CA SER A 165 1.17 -12.04 10.78
C SER A 165 1.26 -13.00 11.96
N GLU A 166 1.79 -12.52 13.08
CA GLU A 166 1.90 -13.28 14.33
C GLU A 166 0.96 -12.71 15.42
N GLY A 167 0.91 -13.36 16.58
CA GLY A 167 0.13 -12.90 17.73
C GLY A 167 -1.32 -13.39 17.78
N ILE A 168 -2.09 -12.86 18.73
CA ILE A 168 -3.44 -13.36 19.08
C ILE A 168 -4.48 -13.16 17.96
N ARG A 169 -4.25 -12.20 17.07
CA ARG A 169 -5.08 -11.93 15.88
C ARG A 169 -4.35 -12.32 14.60
N SER A 170 -3.41 -13.25 14.66
CA SER A 170 -2.66 -13.75 13.51
C SER A 170 -3.60 -14.09 12.35
N VAL A 171 -3.37 -13.45 11.21
CA VAL A 171 -4.01 -13.75 9.93
C VAL A 171 -2.96 -14.05 8.87
N THR A 172 -3.37 -14.85 7.88
CA THR A 172 -2.65 -14.95 6.61
C THR A 172 -3.39 -14.11 5.58
N PHE A 173 -2.77 -13.01 5.16
CA PHE A 173 -3.21 -12.21 4.03
C PHE A 173 -2.85 -12.95 2.74
N ASN A 174 -3.86 -13.46 2.03
CA ASN A 174 -3.66 -14.06 0.73
C ASN A 174 -3.70 -12.99 -0.37
N ASN A 175 -3.20 -13.33 -1.54
CA ASN A 175 -3.27 -12.48 -2.72
C ASN A 175 -2.57 -11.12 -2.54
N VAL A 176 -1.34 -11.15 -2.00
CA VAL A 176 -0.50 -9.95 -1.84
C VAL A 176 0.38 -9.80 -3.08
N MET A 177 0.22 -8.69 -3.79
CA MET A 177 0.97 -8.40 -5.02
C MET A 177 2.40 -7.97 -4.70
N LEU A 178 3.39 -8.58 -5.34
CA LEU A 178 4.77 -8.08 -5.31
C LEU A 178 4.96 -7.00 -6.37
N ARG A 179 5.47 -5.84 -5.96
CA ARG A 179 5.87 -4.75 -6.84
C ARG A 179 7.38 -4.59 -6.71
N VAL A 180 8.12 -5.00 -7.74
CA VAL A 180 9.58 -5.03 -7.73
C VAL A 180 10.14 -3.82 -8.48
N SER A 181 11.04 -3.07 -7.84
CA SER A 181 11.72 -1.94 -8.47
C SER A 181 13.02 -1.60 -7.75
N ASN A 182 13.97 -1.03 -8.47
CA ASN A 182 15.20 -0.46 -7.89
C ASN A 182 14.94 0.76 -7.00
N ASN A 183 13.75 1.38 -7.11
CA ASN A 183 13.39 2.58 -6.35
C ASN A 183 12.57 2.29 -5.10
N TYR A 184 12.34 1.02 -4.78
CA TYR A 184 11.52 0.62 -3.63
C TYR A 184 12.36 0.30 -2.41
N ALA A 185 11.77 0.53 -1.24
CA ALA A 185 12.22 -0.03 0.02
C ALA A 185 11.31 -1.21 0.39
N LEU A 186 11.88 -2.27 0.96
CA LEU A 186 11.10 -3.46 1.33
C LEU A 186 10.04 -3.11 2.38
N GLU A 187 8.76 -3.26 2.04
CA GLU A 187 7.64 -2.95 2.94
C GLU A 187 6.32 -3.54 2.40
N ILE A 188 5.51 -4.17 3.27
CA ILE A 188 4.13 -4.53 2.96
C ILE A 188 3.22 -3.37 3.32
N HIS A 189 2.38 -2.93 2.37
CA HIS A 189 1.40 -1.88 2.58
C HIS A 189 0.04 -2.50 2.85
N LEU A 190 -0.50 -2.22 4.04
CA LEU A 190 -1.83 -2.63 4.48
C LEU A 190 -2.64 -1.39 4.84
N ASP A 191 -3.93 -1.38 4.52
CA ASP A 191 -4.80 -0.32 5.03
C ASP A 191 -5.05 -0.48 6.54
N LEU A 192 -5.70 0.52 7.14
CA LEU A 192 -5.98 0.53 8.58
C LEU A 192 -6.94 -0.60 9.01
N ASP A 193 -7.88 -1.02 8.16
CA ASP A 193 -8.84 -2.08 8.47
C ASP A 193 -8.12 -3.44 8.50
N GLU A 194 -7.27 -3.70 7.50
CA GLU A 194 -6.43 -4.91 7.41
C GLU A 194 -5.45 -5.00 8.59
N ALA A 195 -4.77 -3.91 8.91
CA ALA A 195 -3.85 -3.86 10.04
C ALA A 195 -4.57 -4.10 11.38
N ASN A 196 -5.73 -3.46 11.59
CA ASN A 196 -6.54 -3.67 12.79
C ASN A 196 -7.07 -5.11 12.91
N ALA A 197 -7.45 -5.72 11.78
CA ALA A 197 -7.92 -7.11 11.74
C ALA A 197 -6.83 -8.09 12.23
N ALA A 198 -5.57 -7.78 11.94
CA ALA A 198 -4.39 -8.58 12.31
C ALA A 198 -3.69 -8.14 13.59
N LEU A 199 -4.08 -7.02 14.20
CA LEU A 199 -3.35 -6.34 15.28
C LEU A 199 -1.91 -5.95 14.91
N VAL A 200 -1.69 -5.58 13.64
CA VAL A 200 -0.38 -5.19 13.09
C VAL A 200 -0.19 -3.67 13.18
N LYS A 201 1.04 -3.24 13.45
CA LYS A 201 1.47 -1.84 13.49
C LYS A 201 2.66 -1.60 12.56
N ASN A 202 2.95 -0.33 12.31
CA ASN A 202 4.14 0.09 11.55
C ASN A 202 5.41 -0.54 12.13
N GLY A 203 6.18 -1.21 11.28
CA GLY A 203 7.46 -1.84 11.63
C GLY A 203 7.36 -3.29 12.11
N ASP A 204 6.16 -3.82 12.37
CA ASP A 204 6.00 -5.25 12.68
C ASP A 204 6.49 -6.10 11.49
N LEU A 205 7.16 -7.21 11.79
CA LEU A 205 7.68 -8.13 10.78
C LEU A 205 6.64 -9.20 10.48
N LEU A 206 6.23 -9.28 9.22
CA LEU A 206 5.31 -10.30 8.73
C LEU A 206 6.06 -11.29 7.85
N LYS A 207 5.69 -12.56 7.93
CA LYS A 207 6.35 -13.64 7.20
C LYS A 207 5.77 -13.77 5.80
N ILE A 208 6.61 -13.69 4.77
CA ILE A 208 6.19 -14.04 3.41
C ILE A 208 6.07 -15.57 3.32
N VAL A 209 4.92 -16.04 2.87
CA VAL A 209 4.59 -17.45 2.67
C VAL A 209 4.45 -17.70 1.18
N ARG A 210 5.35 -18.50 0.62
CA ARG A 210 5.28 -18.93 -0.78
C ARG A 210 4.17 -19.94 -0.95
N HIS A 211 3.42 -19.83 -2.04
CA HIS A 211 2.53 -20.89 -2.48
C HIS A 211 3.38 -22.04 -3.05
N GLU A 212 3.17 -23.26 -2.57
CA GLU A 212 3.71 -24.45 -3.23
C GLU A 212 2.76 -24.78 -4.41
N GLY A 213 3.10 -24.33 -5.63
CA GLY A 213 2.30 -24.55 -6.85
C GLY A 213 2.16 -23.29 -7.71
N GLU A 214 1.63 -23.43 -8.94
CA GLU A 214 1.43 -22.30 -9.86
C GLU A 214 0.51 -21.24 -9.25
N ALA A 215 0.98 -20.00 -9.19
CA ALA A 215 0.21 -18.87 -8.70
C ALA A 215 -0.95 -18.62 -9.66
N ASN A 216 -2.18 -18.85 -9.20
CA ASN A 216 -3.37 -18.44 -9.93
C ASN A 216 -3.42 -16.91 -9.90
N GLY A 217 -3.00 -16.28 -11.00
CA GLY A 217 -3.23 -14.87 -11.24
C GLY A 217 -4.72 -14.56 -11.19
N TYR A 218 -5.06 -13.32 -10.86
CA TYR A 218 -6.42 -12.82 -10.94
C TYR A 218 -6.93 -12.92 -12.40
N GLU A 219 -8.04 -13.64 -12.62
CA GLU A 219 -8.89 -13.47 -13.81
C GLU A 219 -9.65 -12.14 -13.75
#